data_AF-A0AA51YJL0-F1
#
_entry.id   AF-A0AA51YJL0-F1
#
_cell.length_a   1.000
_cell.length_b   1.000
_cell.length_c   1.000
_cell.angle_alpha   90.00
_cell.angle_beta   90.00
_cell.angle_gamma   90.00
#
_symmetry.space_group_name_H-M   'P 1'
#
loop_
_entity.id
_entity.type
_entity.pdbx_description
1 polymer ?
#
loop_
_entity_poly.entity_id
_entity_poly.type
_entity_poly.pdbx_seq_one_letter_code
_entity_poly.pdbx_strand_id
1 'polypeptide(L)'
;MVRDMIREHRNNVWVIRTGYCGQQEAACLENGYVSFDLNLHITDLFGKELLEMKNQPQDYKRYLHFGDKYRDFDQRFRKEFEDALKNVDYSADRPEVVKKMKRLNSKLKQFDEEVKQFDATMRKFDDFERLEQMKKALVTRLSSPPINLLESWAKDVLHFTNDIRIYDLVVLPIMSEQKVAIGRVKDHYQYREGKGVLSHHRRVDWHDTRVPIENMFFGFEKILESDSSITLLDGDEREFVLGIVIDDTF
;
A
#
# COMPACT_ATOMS: atom_id res chain seq x y z
N MET A 1 -10.52 -1.13 34.15
CA MET A 1 -11.07 -1.59 32.85
C MET A 1 -10.70 -0.59 31.76
N VAL A 2 -9.40 -0.43 31.49
CA VAL A 2 -8.86 0.44 30.43
C VAL A 2 -7.80 -0.36 29.69
N ARG A 3 -8.21 -1.49 29.11
CA ARG A 3 -7.36 -2.37 28.28
C ARG A 3 -8.00 -2.76 26.94
N ASP A 4 -9.22 -2.29 26.66
CA ASP A 4 -9.96 -2.65 25.44
C ASP A 4 -10.08 -1.50 24.42
N MET A 5 -9.24 -0.47 24.53
CA MET A 5 -9.14 0.58 23.52
C MET A 5 -7.75 0.55 22.88
N ILE A 6 -7.72 0.54 21.54
CA ILE A 6 -6.58 0.37 20.62
C ILE A 6 -6.33 -1.08 20.16
N ARG A 7 -7.38 -1.77 19.70
CA ARG A 7 -7.28 -2.68 18.53
C ARG A 7 -8.01 -2.02 17.35
N GLU A 8 -7.51 -0.88 16.87
CA GLU A 8 -7.91 -0.44 15.53
C GLU A 8 -7.25 -1.38 14.52
N HIS A 9 -8.02 -2.37 14.06
CA HIS A 9 -7.65 -3.33 13.02
C HIS A 9 -7.36 -2.64 11.69
N ARG A 10 -6.14 -2.10 11.54
CA ARG A 10 -5.54 -1.69 10.25
C ARG A 10 -4.53 -2.70 9.74
N ASN A 11 -4.81 -4.00 9.87
CA ASN A 11 -4.00 -5.00 9.17
C ASN A 11 -4.61 -5.18 7.78
N ASN A 12 -3.85 -4.80 6.75
CA ASN A 12 -4.19 -5.23 5.40
C ASN A 12 -3.96 -6.74 5.29
N VAL A 13 -4.68 -7.39 4.39
CA VAL A 13 -4.53 -8.82 4.12
C VAL A 13 -4.08 -8.97 2.68
N TRP A 14 -2.91 -9.57 2.48
CA TRP A 14 -2.31 -9.73 1.16
C TRP A 14 -2.22 -11.21 0.80
N VAL A 15 -2.79 -11.60 -0.33
CA VAL A 15 -2.50 -12.91 -0.94
C VAL A 15 -1.22 -12.78 -1.73
N ILE A 16 -0.22 -13.63 -1.42
CA ILE A 16 1.09 -13.64 -2.09
C ILE A 16 1.33 -15.03 -2.66
N ARG A 17 1.28 -15.13 -3.99
CA ARG A 17 1.72 -16.32 -4.72
C ARG A 17 3.22 -16.20 -4.94
N THR A 18 3.97 -17.15 -4.42
CA THR A 18 5.44 -17.03 -4.39
C THR A 18 6.11 -17.39 -5.71
N GLY A 19 5.37 -17.95 -6.66
CA GLY A 19 5.94 -18.57 -7.85
C GLY A 19 6.52 -19.96 -7.53
N TYR A 20 7.26 -20.55 -8.48
CA TYR A 20 7.99 -21.82 -8.37
C TYR A 20 7.34 -22.84 -7.43
N CYS A 21 6.19 -23.37 -7.84
CA CYS A 21 5.33 -24.26 -7.05
C CYS A 21 6.14 -25.24 -6.20
N GLY A 22 5.86 -25.29 -4.89
CA GLY A 22 6.51 -26.19 -3.93
C GLY A 22 7.81 -25.68 -3.33
N GLN A 23 8.85 -25.36 -4.13
CA GLN A 23 10.17 -25.06 -3.56
C GLN A 23 10.21 -23.72 -2.82
N GLN A 24 9.67 -22.67 -3.42
CA GLN A 24 9.67 -21.35 -2.79
C GLN A 24 8.63 -21.24 -1.67
N GLU A 25 7.49 -21.92 -1.82
CA GLU A 25 6.45 -22.05 -0.77
C GLU A 25 7.05 -22.70 0.48
N ALA A 26 7.70 -23.86 0.34
CA ALA A 26 8.35 -24.57 1.44
C ALA A 26 9.46 -23.72 2.07
N ALA A 27 10.32 -23.10 1.26
CA ALA A 27 11.40 -22.26 1.75
C ALA A 27 10.87 -21.06 2.57
N CYS A 28 9.76 -20.44 2.15
CA CYS A 28 9.10 -19.36 2.90
C CYS A 28 8.63 -19.83 4.28
N LEU A 29 7.95 -20.98 4.35
CA LEU A 29 7.42 -21.53 5.59
C LEU A 29 8.53 -21.97 6.55
N GLU A 30 9.49 -22.76 6.07
CA GLU A 30 10.59 -23.31 6.87
C GLU A 30 11.49 -22.23 7.47
N ASN A 31 11.68 -21.13 6.75
CA ASN A 31 12.61 -20.07 7.17
C ASN A 31 11.91 -18.88 7.85
N GLY A 32 10.57 -18.89 7.97
CA GLY A 32 9.82 -17.78 8.57
C GLY A 32 9.88 -16.49 7.74
N TYR A 33 9.84 -16.63 6.42
CA TYR A 33 9.85 -15.51 5.49
C TYR A 33 8.68 -15.60 4.52
N VAL A 34 8.32 -14.47 3.91
CA VAL A 34 7.64 -14.46 2.62
C VAL A 34 8.54 -13.80 1.59
N SER A 35 8.59 -14.40 0.42
CA SER A 35 9.25 -13.93 -0.79
C SER A 35 8.25 -14.08 -1.93
N PHE A 36 8.41 -13.34 -3.00
CA PHE A 36 7.73 -13.69 -4.25
C PHE A 36 8.73 -13.51 -5.37
N ASP A 37 8.65 -14.40 -6.35
CA ASP A 37 9.40 -14.23 -7.57
C ASP A 37 8.47 -14.44 -8.77
N LEU A 38 8.58 -13.55 -9.74
CA LEU A 38 7.78 -13.62 -10.94
C LEU A 38 8.36 -14.69 -11.88
N ASN A 39 7.55 -15.19 -12.81
CA ASN A 39 7.85 -16.31 -13.74
C ASN A 39 9.18 -16.22 -14.53
N LEU A 40 9.95 -15.13 -14.43
CA LEU A 40 11.24 -14.92 -15.10
C LEU A 40 12.41 -14.60 -14.15
N HIS A 41 12.31 -14.90 -12.86
CA HIS A 41 13.31 -14.50 -11.86
C HIS A 41 13.56 -13.00 -11.82
N ILE A 42 12.48 -12.24 -12.01
CA ILE A 42 12.56 -10.81 -12.24
C ILE A 42 13.17 -10.12 -11.04
N THR A 43 12.82 -10.56 -9.83
CA THR A 43 13.32 -9.93 -8.62
C THR A 43 14.85 -10.06 -8.52
N ASP A 44 15.38 -11.24 -8.86
CA ASP A 44 16.82 -11.50 -8.90
C ASP A 44 17.57 -10.63 -9.92
N LEU A 45 16.94 -10.21 -11.02
CA LEU A 45 17.55 -9.31 -12.01
C LEU A 45 17.85 -7.90 -11.46
N PHE A 46 17.19 -7.50 -10.38
CA PHE A 46 17.38 -6.17 -9.78
C PHE A 46 18.33 -6.20 -8.59
N GLY A 47 18.47 -7.33 -7.90
CA GLY A 47 19.33 -7.44 -6.72
C GLY A 47 19.08 -6.30 -5.72
N LYS A 48 20.15 -5.63 -5.25
CA LYS A 48 20.03 -4.55 -4.26
C LYS A 48 19.26 -3.32 -4.74
N GLU A 49 19.09 -3.14 -6.05
CA GLU A 49 18.51 -1.90 -6.61
C GLU A 49 17.06 -1.67 -6.17
N LEU A 50 16.25 -2.72 -6.01
CA LEU A 50 14.88 -2.54 -5.51
C LEU A 50 14.86 -1.91 -4.11
N LEU A 51 15.83 -2.28 -3.26
CA LEU A 51 15.99 -1.67 -1.94
C LEU A 51 16.45 -0.22 -2.05
N GLU A 52 17.29 0.12 -3.03
CA GLU A 52 17.76 1.48 -3.27
C GLU A 52 16.64 2.37 -3.83
N MET A 53 15.85 1.87 -4.78
CA MET A 53 14.67 2.55 -5.34
C MET A 53 13.64 2.85 -4.25
N LYS A 54 13.42 1.92 -3.32
CA LYS A 54 12.56 2.15 -2.15
C LYS A 54 13.07 3.28 -1.25
N ASN A 55 14.38 3.38 -1.08
CA ASN A 55 15.01 4.32 -0.17
C ASN A 55 15.32 5.68 -0.82
N GLN A 56 15.14 5.83 -2.13
CA GLN A 56 15.32 7.11 -2.79
C GLN A 56 14.28 8.10 -2.25
N PRO A 57 14.71 9.26 -1.71
CA PRO A 57 13.80 10.34 -1.42
C PRO A 57 13.03 10.66 -2.70
N GLN A 58 11.71 10.80 -2.60
CA GLN A 58 10.88 11.26 -3.72
C GLN A 58 11.14 12.74 -3.96
N ASP A 59 12.35 13.08 -4.36
CA ASP A 59 12.80 14.44 -4.56
C ASP A 59 12.41 14.87 -5.97
N TYR A 60 11.10 15.03 -6.18
CA TYR A 60 10.60 15.45 -7.48
C TYR A 60 10.60 16.97 -7.57
N LYS A 61 11.63 17.49 -8.24
CA LYS A 61 11.84 18.90 -8.61
C LYS A 61 10.66 19.60 -9.31
N ARG A 62 9.54 18.91 -9.59
CA ARG A 62 8.28 19.49 -10.08
C ARG A 62 7.37 20.05 -8.97
N TYR A 63 7.54 19.64 -7.72
CA TYR A 63 6.73 20.09 -6.58
C TYR A 63 7.04 21.53 -6.14
N LEU A 64 8.22 22.07 -6.48
CA LEU A 64 8.55 23.48 -6.21
C LEU A 64 7.53 24.43 -6.87
N HIS A 65 7.13 24.17 -8.11
CA HIS A 65 6.16 25.02 -8.81
C HIS A 65 4.72 24.95 -8.27
N PHE A 66 4.34 23.84 -7.65
CA PHE A 66 3.03 23.70 -7.03
C PHE A 66 3.03 24.18 -5.58
N GLY A 67 4.14 24.01 -4.85
CA GLY A 67 4.39 24.67 -3.57
C GLY A 67 4.39 26.20 -3.70
N ASP A 68 4.87 26.75 -4.82
CA ASP A 68 4.78 28.18 -5.11
C ASP A 68 3.33 28.62 -5.35
N LYS A 69 2.55 27.88 -6.14
CA LYS A 69 1.12 28.18 -6.31
C LYS A 69 0.32 28.04 -5.00
N TYR A 70 0.67 27.07 -4.16
CA TYR A 70 0.11 26.89 -2.82
C TYR A 70 0.45 28.06 -1.90
N ARG A 71 1.72 28.50 -1.88
CA ARG A 71 2.16 29.67 -1.12
C ARG A 71 1.47 30.95 -1.58
N ASP A 72 1.35 31.16 -2.90
CA ASP A 72 0.66 32.30 -3.48
C ASP A 72 -0.85 32.29 -3.18
N PHE A 73 -1.45 31.09 -3.06
CA PHE A 73 -2.86 30.94 -2.72
C PHE A 73 -3.10 31.18 -1.22
N ASP A 74 -2.29 30.57 -0.33
CA ASP A 74 -2.37 30.76 1.12
C ASP A 74 -2.15 32.24 1.50
N GLN A 75 -1.17 32.91 0.86
CA GLN A 75 -0.93 34.34 1.08
C GLN A 75 -2.11 35.22 0.65
N ARG A 76 -2.72 34.93 -0.51
CA ARG A 76 -3.93 35.64 -0.97
C ARG A 76 -5.10 35.43 0.00
N PHE A 77 -5.30 34.20 0.46
CA PHE A 77 -6.35 33.87 1.40
C PHE A 77 -6.15 34.55 2.76
N ARG A 78 -4.96 34.52 3.35
CA ARG A 78 -4.66 35.23 4.61
C ARG A 78 -4.91 36.73 4.52
N LYS A 79 -4.58 37.32 3.37
CA LYS A 79 -4.86 38.74 3.11
C LYS A 79 -6.37 39.00 3.04
N GLU A 80 -7.13 38.18 2.33
CA GLU A 80 -8.60 38.27 2.29
C GLU A 80 -9.23 38.03 3.67
N PHE A 81 -8.65 37.13 4.48
CA PHE A 81 -9.07 36.80 5.83
C PHE A 81 -8.84 37.98 6.79
N GLU A 82 -7.66 38.60 6.75
CA GLU A 82 -7.35 39.82 7.51
C GLU A 82 -8.26 40.99 7.11
N ASP A 83 -8.49 41.19 5.83
CA ASP A 83 -9.36 42.28 5.34
C ASP A 83 -10.84 42.05 5.68
N ALA A 84 -11.28 40.78 5.72
CA ALA A 84 -12.61 40.41 6.21
C ALA A 84 -12.75 40.65 7.72
N LEU A 85 -11.72 40.40 8.53
CA LEU A 85 -11.72 40.61 9.98
C LEU A 85 -11.57 42.08 10.39
N LYS A 86 -10.85 42.91 9.62
CA LYS A 86 -10.68 44.36 9.88
C LYS A 86 -12.01 45.13 9.89
N ASN A 87 -13.02 44.63 9.19
CA ASN A 87 -14.34 45.26 9.06
C ASN A 87 -15.41 44.61 9.95
N VAL A 88 -15.02 43.78 10.91
CA VAL A 88 -15.91 43.17 11.90
C VAL A 88 -15.81 43.98 13.19
N ASP A 89 -16.89 44.68 13.53
CA ASP A 89 -17.04 45.32 14.83
C ASP A 89 -17.49 44.27 15.85
N TYR A 90 -16.62 43.95 16.80
CA TYR A 90 -16.82 42.91 17.81
C TYR A 90 -17.66 43.37 19.01
N SER A 91 -18.07 44.64 19.04
CA SER A 91 -18.75 45.27 20.17
C SER A 91 -20.28 45.15 20.14
N ALA A 92 -20.89 44.61 19.08
CA ALA A 92 -22.33 44.53 18.95
C ALA A 92 -22.84 43.11 18.63
N ASP A 93 -23.71 42.60 19.50
CA ASP A 93 -24.56 41.44 19.24
C ASP A 93 -25.47 41.74 18.05
N ARG A 94 -25.02 41.42 16.82
CA ARG A 94 -25.78 41.64 15.59
C ARG A 94 -25.83 40.39 14.71
N PRO A 95 -27.03 40.00 14.20
CA PRO A 95 -27.24 38.88 13.27
C PRO A 95 -26.34 38.91 12.02
N GLU A 96 -25.87 40.09 11.62
CA GLU A 96 -24.99 40.29 10.46
C GLU A 96 -23.59 39.74 10.66
N VAL A 97 -23.02 39.83 11.88
CA VAL A 97 -21.70 39.26 12.22
C VAL A 97 -21.79 37.74 12.18
N VAL A 98 -22.86 37.17 12.73
CA VAL A 98 -23.14 35.72 12.67
C VAL A 98 -23.32 35.25 11.22
N LYS A 99 -23.99 36.03 10.37
CA LYS A 99 -24.16 35.72 8.94
C LYS A 99 -22.83 35.77 8.19
N LYS A 100 -21.96 36.75 8.46
CA LYS A 100 -20.59 36.82 7.91
C LYS A 100 -19.73 35.65 8.37
N MET A 101 -19.75 35.30 9.66
CA MET A 101 -19.04 34.14 10.20
C MET A 101 -19.51 32.81 9.59
N LYS A 102 -20.83 32.62 9.42
CA LYS A 102 -21.36 31.43 8.74
C LYS A 102 -20.86 31.30 7.30
N ARG A 103 -20.84 32.42 6.55
CA ARG A 103 -20.30 32.45 5.18
C ARG A 103 -18.79 32.20 5.13
N LEU A 104 -18.06 32.68 6.13
CA LEU A 104 -16.62 32.43 6.23
C LEU A 104 -16.33 30.95 6.53
N ASN A 105 -17.09 30.37 7.46
CA ASN A 105 -16.97 28.97 7.82
C ASN A 105 -17.33 28.03 6.66
N SER A 106 -18.34 28.38 5.85
CA SER A 106 -18.66 27.61 4.64
C SER A 106 -17.53 27.68 3.60
N LYS A 107 -16.90 28.85 3.41
CA LYS A 107 -15.74 28.99 2.52
C LYS A 107 -14.53 28.17 3.00
N LEU A 108 -14.26 28.18 4.32
CA LEU A 108 -13.20 27.37 4.91
C LEU A 108 -13.43 25.86 4.72
N LYS A 109 -14.68 25.39 4.87
CA LYS A 109 -15.03 23.99 4.60
C LYS A 109 -14.82 23.60 3.15
N GLN A 110 -15.30 24.43 2.21
CA GLN A 110 -15.10 24.17 0.79
C GLN A 110 -13.61 24.12 0.44
N PHE A 111 -12.80 25.01 1.02
CA PHE A 111 -11.36 25.00 0.80
C PHE A 111 -10.68 23.74 1.35
N ASP A 112 -11.04 23.30 2.55
CA ASP A 112 -10.53 22.04 3.12
C ASP A 112 -10.86 20.83 2.23
N GLU A 113 -12.06 20.81 1.64
CA GLU A 113 -12.46 19.78 0.66
C GLU A 113 -11.63 19.85 -0.62
N GLU A 114 -11.41 21.05 -1.18
CA GLU A 114 -10.58 21.26 -2.37
C GLU A 114 -9.13 20.83 -2.13
N VAL A 115 -8.56 21.14 -0.96
CA VAL A 115 -7.21 20.70 -0.56
C VAL A 115 -7.13 19.19 -0.48
N LYS A 116 -8.11 18.53 0.16
CA LYS A 116 -8.17 17.06 0.23
C LYS A 116 -8.25 16.41 -1.15
N GLN A 117 -9.02 16.99 -2.06
CA GLN A 117 -9.13 16.49 -3.44
C GLN A 117 -7.82 16.69 -4.22
N PHE A 118 -7.16 17.83 -4.03
CA PHE A 118 -5.86 18.10 -4.63
C PHE A 118 -4.80 17.12 -4.14
N ASP A 119 -4.67 16.93 -2.82
CA ASP A 119 -3.74 15.97 -2.21
C ASP A 119 -4.00 14.55 -2.71
N ALA A 120 -5.27 14.14 -2.79
CA ALA A 120 -5.62 12.83 -3.34
C ALA A 120 -5.23 12.68 -4.81
N THR A 121 -5.33 13.75 -5.59
CA THR A 121 -4.91 13.76 -7.00
C THR A 121 -3.39 13.67 -7.12
N MET A 122 -2.65 14.41 -6.29
CA MET A 122 -1.18 14.37 -6.29
C MET A 122 -0.65 12.99 -5.94
N ARG A 123 -1.24 12.31 -4.95
CA ARG A 123 -0.88 10.92 -4.62
C ARG A 123 -1.07 9.97 -5.80
N LYS A 124 -2.16 10.10 -6.55
CA LYS A 124 -2.40 9.29 -7.76
C LYS A 124 -1.33 9.54 -8.83
N PHE A 125 -0.85 10.77 -8.97
CA PHE A 125 0.25 11.08 -9.88
C PHE A 125 1.56 10.45 -9.42
N ASP A 126 1.89 10.51 -8.12
CA ASP A 126 3.07 9.84 -7.58
C ASP A 126 3.02 8.33 -7.81
N ASP A 127 1.87 7.70 -7.55
CA ASP A 127 1.67 6.26 -7.75
C ASP A 127 1.81 5.88 -9.23
N PHE A 128 1.26 6.70 -10.13
CA PHE A 128 1.40 6.54 -11.57
C PHE A 128 2.87 6.66 -12.02
N GLU A 129 3.60 7.68 -11.56
CA GLU A 129 5.01 7.86 -11.92
C GLU A 129 5.87 6.68 -11.42
N ARG A 130 5.66 6.23 -10.18
CA ARG A 130 6.33 5.05 -9.62
C ARG A 130 6.07 3.81 -10.46
N LEU A 131 4.81 3.60 -10.86
CA LEU A 131 4.42 2.47 -11.72
C LEU A 131 5.13 2.53 -13.07
N GLU A 132 5.12 3.68 -13.74
CA GLU A 132 5.78 3.84 -15.04
C GLU A 132 7.31 3.71 -14.95
N GLN A 133 7.92 4.17 -13.87
CA GLN A 133 9.35 3.94 -13.62
C GLN A 133 9.67 2.47 -13.43
N MET A 134 8.86 1.74 -12.66
CA MET A 134 9.05 0.30 -12.47
C MET A 134 8.87 -0.45 -13.80
N LYS A 135 7.86 -0.12 -14.59
CA LYS A 135 7.66 -0.70 -15.94
C LYS A 135 8.88 -0.49 -16.83
N LYS A 136 9.45 0.73 -16.86
CA LYS A 136 10.68 1.02 -17.63
C LYS A 136 11.88 0.20 -17.14
N ALA A 137 12.03 0.06 -15.83
CA ALA A 137 13.11 -0.73 -15.24
C ALA A 137 12.97 -2.23 -15.60
N LEU A 138 11.75 -2.77 -15.58
CA LEU A 138 11.45 -4.13 -16.03
C LEU A 138 11.79 -4.33 -17.52
N VAL A 139 11.35 -3.43 -18.40
CA VAL A 139 11.62 -3.50 -19.84
C VAL A 139 13.12 -3.43 -20.15
N THR A 140 13.88 -2.65 -19.37
CA THR A 140 15.32 -2.50 -19.58
C THR A 140 16.08 -3.78 -19.24
N ARG A 141 15.58 -4.57 -18.27
CA ARG A 141 16.20 -5.83 -17.83
C ARG A 141 15.74 -7.05 -18.61
N LEU A 142 14.50 -7.02 -19.10
CA LEU A 142 13.92 -8.13 -19.81
C LEU A 142 14.16 -7.97 -21.31
N SER A 143 14.87 -8.92 -21.92
CA SER A 143 15.13 -8.91 -23.37
C SER A 143 13.84 -8.96 -24.21
N SER A 144 12.78 -9.59 -23.69
CA SER A 144 11.46 -9.66 -24.32
C SER A 144 10.37 -9.80 -23.25
N PRO A 145 9.90 -8.68 -22.63
CA PRO A 145 8.89 -8.74 -21.60
C PRO A 145 7.50 -9.04 -22.22
N PRO A 146 6.68 -9.89 -21.58
CA PRO A 146 5.27 -10.03 -21.93
C PRO A 146 4.54 -8.71 -21.64
N ILE A 147 4.24 -7.95 -22.69
CA ILE A 147 3.67 -6.58 -22.60
C ILE A 147 2.37 -6.57 -21.80
N ASN A 148 1.56 -7.63 -21.92
CA ASN A 148 0.29 -7.77 -21.20
C ASN A 148 0.45 -7.95 -19.68
N LEU A 149 1.59 -8.46 -19.21
CA LEU A 149 1.86 -8.68 -17.77
C LEU A 149 2.71 -7.57 -17.15
N LEU A 150 3.24 -6.65 -17.96
CA LEU A 150 4.18 -5.63 -17.49
C LEU A 150 3.58 -4.74 -16.39
N GLU A 151 2.29 -4.41 -16.50
CA GLU A 151 1.59 -3.62 -15.49
C GLU A 151 1.39 -4.39 -14.18
N SER A 152 0.93 -5.65 -14.24
CA SER A 152 0.72 -6.47 -13.05
C SER A 152 2.04 -6.72 -12.33
N TRP A 153 3.10 -7.06 -13.07
CA TRP A 153 4.43 -7.28 -12.52
C TRP A 153 5.00 -6.04 -11.84
N ALA A 154 4.84 -4.87 -12.48
CA ALA A 154 5.28 -3.62 -11.87
C ALA A 154 4.52 -3.32 -10.57
N LYS A 155 3.20 -3.55 -10.54
CA LYS A 155 2.39 -3.41 -9.32
C LYS A 155 2.82 -4.40 -8.24
N ASP A 156 3.01 -5.67 -8.57
CA ASP A 156 3.43 -6.70 -7.62
C ASP A 156 4.76 -6.32 -6.95
N VAL A 157 5.76 -5.90 -7.73
CA VAL A 157 7.05 -5.43 -7.21
C VAL A 157 6.87 -4.22 -6.28
N LEU A 158 6.05 -3.25 -6.67
CA LEU A 158 5.78 -2.07 -5.86
C LEU A 158 5.05 -2.41 -4.56
N HIS A 159 4.03 -3.28 -4.62
CA HIS A 159 3.29 -3.73 -3.45
C HIS A 159 4.22 -4.44 -2.46
N PHE A 160 5.04 -5.38 -2.95
CA PHE A 160 5.96 -6.12 -2.10
C PHE A 160 7.01 -5.24 -1.43
N THR A 161 7.58 -4.30 -2.18
CA THR A 161 8.68 -3.44 -1.69
C THR A 161 8.18 -2.33 -0.79
N ASN A 162 7.03 -1.71 -1.13
CA ASN A 162 6.57 -0.46 -0.53
C ASN A 162 5.29 -0.58 0.31
N ASP A 163 4.30 -1.33 -0.17
CA ASP A 163 2.93 -1.22 0.38
C ASP A 163 2.66 -2.20 1.51
N ILE A 164 3.24 -3.40 1.47
CA ILE A 164 3.14 -4.38 2.57
C ILE A 164 3.86 -3.82 3.81
N ARG A 165 3.16 -3.77 4.94
CA ARG A 165 3.65 -3.18 6.20
C ARG A 165 3.85 -4.22 7.29
N ILE A 166 4.61 -3.85 8.32
CA ILE A 166 4.68 -4.63 9.55
C ILE A 166 3.27 -4.71 10.14
N TYR A 167 2.91 -5.88 10.67
CA TYR A 167 1.59 -6.27 11.18
C TYR A 167 0.51 -6.57 10.13
N ASP A 168 0.76 -6.32 8.84
CA ASP A 168 -0.12 -6.86 7.80
C ASP A 168 -0.13 -8.39 7.85
N LEU A 169 -1.26 -8.98 7.44
CA LEU A 169 -1.38 -10.41 7.26
C LEU A 169 -1.01 -10.76 5.82
N VAL A 170 -0.32 -11.88 5.67
CA VAL A 170 -0.02 -12.50 4.39
C VAL A 170 -0.66 -13.86 4.32
N VAL A 171 -1.31 -14.14 3.20
CA VAL A 171 -1.96 -15.38 2.85
C VAL A 171 -1.13 -16.01 1.75
N LEU A 172 -0.54 -17.16 2.05
CA LEU A 172 0.34 -17.91 1.17
C LEU A 172 -0.38 -19.19 0.70
N PRO A 173 -0.85 -19.24 -0.55
CA PRO A 173 -1.29 -20.50 -1.15
C PRO A 173 -0.12 -21.47 -1.27
N ILE A 174 -0.30 -22.69 -0.79
CA ILE A 174 0.64 -23.81 -0.90
C ILE A 174 0.02 -24.77 -1.92
N MET A 175 0.29 -24.52 -3.20
CA MET A 175 -0.40 -25.22 -4.29
C MET A 175 -0.10 -26.72 -4.29
N SER A 176 1.09 -27.09 -3.83
CA SER A 176 1.52 -28.49 -3.69
C SER A 176 0.71 -29.29 -2.65
N GLU A 177 0.15 -28.62 -1.64
CA GLU A 177 -0.64 -29.25 -0.57
C GLU A 177 -2.15 -28.95 -0.65
N GLN A 178 -2.57 -28.10 -1.60
CA GLN A 178 -3.94 -27.58 -1.69
C GLN A 178 -4.40 -26.91 -0.38
N LYS A 179 -3.48 -26.19 0.27
CA LYS A 179 -3.71 -25.47 1.53
C LYS A 179 -3.24 -24.03 1.44
N VAL A 180 -3.59 -23.26 2.46
CA VAL A 180 -3.23 -21.88 2.66
C VAL A 180 -2.56 -21.73 4.03
N ALA A 181 -1.39 -21.10 4.05
CA ALA A 181 -0.78 -20.60 5.26
C ALA A 181 -1.13 -19.12 5.45
N ILE A 182 -1.33 -18.71 6.70
CA ILE A 182 -1.57 -17.31 7.06
C ILE A 182 -0.47 -16.90 8.02
N GLY A 183 0.10 -15.72 7.83
CA GLY A 183 1.19 -15.24 8.68
C GLY A 183 1.13 -13.74 8.87
N ARG A 184 1.83 -13.23 9.88
CA ARG A 184 1.93 -11.81 10.19
C ARG A 184 3.31 -11.29 9.84
N VAL A 185 3.37 -10.22 9.07
CA VAL A 185 4.63 -9.56 8.70
C VAL A 185 5.28 -8.93 9.94
N LYS A 186 6.57 -9.22 10.15
CA LYS A 186 7.35 -8.76 11.31
C LYS A 186 8.36 -7.68 10.96
N ASP A 187 8.92 -7.75 9.75
CA ASP A 187 9.98 -6.84 9.31
C ASP A 187 9.61 -6.10 8.02
N HIS A 188 10.27 -4.97 7.80
CA HIS A 188 10.26 -4.30 6.51
C HIS A 188 10.89 -5.19 5.41
N TYR A 189 10.60 -4.88 4.15
CA TYR A 189 11.28 -5.51 3.01
C TYR A 189 12.80 -5.43 3.13
N GLN A 190 13.46 -6.56 2.88
CA GLN A 190 14.90 -6.73 2.92
C GLN A 190 15.40 -7.40 1.63
N TYR A 191 16.65 -7.08 1.28
CA TYR A 191 17.41 -7.76 0.23
C TYR A 191 18.65 -8.42 0.85
N ARG A 192 18.94 -9.65 0.44
CA ARG A 192 20.14 -10.39 0.80
C ARG A 192 20.68 -11.14 -0.40
N GLU A 193 21.89 -10.80 -0.81
CA GLU A 193 22.58 -11.44 -1.93
C GLU A 193 22.87 -12.93 -1.65
N GLY A 194 22.78 -13.76 -2.68
CA GLY A 194 23.14 -15.19 -2.63
C GLY A 194 22.15 -16.11 -1.90
N LYS A 195 20.92 -15.65 -1.63
CA LYS A 195 19.87 -16.43 -0.94
C LYS A 195 18.90 -17.14 -1.89
N GLY A 196 19.20 -17.18 -3.19
CA GLY A 196 18.34 -17.79 -4.21
C GLY A 196 16.93 -17.18 -4.16
N VAL A 197 15.91 -18.04 -4.13
CA VAL A 197 14.48 -17.66 -4.11
C VAL A 197 14.04 -16.82 -2.91
N LEU A 198 14.90 -16.63 -1.90
CA LEU A 198 14.66 -15.78 -0.72
C LEU A 198 15.54 -14.51 -0.70
N SER A 199 16.16 -14.14 -1.83
CA SER A 199 16.99 -12.93 -1.91
C SER A 199 16.20 -11.67 -1.57
N HIS A 200 14.92 -11.63 -1.94
CA HIS A 200 13.97 -10.58 -1.60
C HIS A 200 12.92 -11.11 -0.63
N HIS A 201 12.90 -10.60 0.60
CA HIS A 201 12.04 -11.20 1.61
C HIS A 201 11.53 -10.21 2.66
N ARG A 202 10.53 -10.68 3.40
CA ARG A 202 10.05 -10.12 4.65
C ARG A 202 9.93 -11.23 5.67
N ARG A 203 10.30 -10.96 6.91
CA ARG A 203 10.08 -11.91 8.01
C ARG A 203 8.59 -12.00 8.33
N VAL A 204 8.11 -13.23 8.51
CA VAL A 204 6.71 -13.54 8.78
C VAL A 204 6.64 -14.53 9.93
N ASP A 205 5.82 -14.22 10.92
CA ASP A 205 5.41 -15.21 11.91
C ASP A 205 4.20 -15.95 11.32
N TRP A 206 4.43 -17.17 10.85
CA TRP A 206 3.39 -18.03 10.31
C TRP A 206 2.52 -18.57 11.43
N HIS A 207 1.21 -18.57 11.19
CA HIS A 207 0.25 -19.25 12.03
C HIS A 207 0.43 -20.78 11.88
N ASP A 208 0.13 -21.58 12.91
CA ASP A 208 0.29 -23.05 12.82
C ASP A 208 -0.82 -23.70 11.97
N THR A 209 -2.05 -23.19 12.07
CA THR A 209 -3.18 -23.69 11.30
C THR A 209 -2.96 -23.49 9.79
N ARG A 210 -3.27 -24.53 9.01
CA ARG A 210 -3.33 -24.50 7.54
C ARG A 210 -4.77 -24.70 7.12
N VAL A 211 -5.25 -23.87 6.22
CA VAL A 211 -6.64 -23.89 5.76
C VAL A 211 -6.69 -24.55 4.39
N PRO A 212 -7.50 -25.60 4.15
CA PRO A 212 -7.69 -26.13 2.80
C PRO A 212 -8.17 -25.03 1.84
N ILE A 213 -7.66 -25.02 0.61
CA ILE A 213 -8.03 -23.99 -0.40
C ILE A 213 -9.56 -23.97 -0.63
N GLU A 214 -10.19 -25.15 -0.67
CA GLU A 214 -11.64 -25.31 -0.82
C GLU A 214 -12.47 -24.70 0.32
N ASN A 215 -11.86 -24.44 1.47
CA ASN A 215 -12.50 -23.81 2.63
C ASN A 215 -12.23 -22.30 2.69
N MET A 216 -11.54 -21.73 1.70
CA MET A 216 -11.40 -20.27 1.58
C MET A 216 -12.72 -19.66 1.08
N PHE A 217 -12.80 -18.33 1.13
CA PHE A 217 -13.99 -17.60 0.67
C PHE A 217 -14.27 -17.83 -0.83
N PHE A 218 -15.54 -17.67 -1.22
CA PHE A 218 -15.98 -17.84 -2.60
C PHE A 218 -15.23 -16.89 -3.54
N GLY A 219 -14.59 -17.44 -4.59
CA GLY A 219 -13.85 -16.67 -5.57
C GLY A 219 -12.34 -16.60 -5.31
N PHE A 220 -11.85 -17.24 -4.24
CA PHE A 220 -10.42 -17.35 -3.99
C PHE A 220 -9.65 -17.99 -5.15
N GLU A 221 -10.25 -18.95 -5.87
CA GLU A 221 -9.65 -19.57 -7.07
C GLU A 221 -9.38 -18.55 -8.17
N LYS A 222 -10.22 -17.52 -8.32
CA LYS A 222 -10.01 -16.45 -9.30
C LYS A 222 -8.77 -15.62 -8.99
N ILE A 223 -8.45 -15.45 -7.70
CA ILE A 223 -7.20 -14.82 -7.26
C ILE A 223 -6.02 -15.71 -7.65
N LEU A 224 -6.17 -17.03 -7.51
CA LEU A 224 -5.14 -18.00 -7.91
C LEU A 224 -4.94 -18.08 -9.43
N GLU A 225 -5.94 -17.71 -10.23
CA GLU A 225 -5.87 -17.66 -11.70
C GLU A 225 -5.48 -16.28 -12.26
N SER A 226 -5.39 -15.25 -11.42
CA SER A 226 -5.05 -13.88 -11.82
C SER A 226 -3.64 -13.76 -12.41
N ASP A 227 -3.40 -12.71 -13.21
CA ASP A 227 -2.08 -12.32 -13.70
C ASP A 227 -1.19 -11.68 -12.60
N SER A 228 -1.78 -11.22 -11.49
CA SER A 228 -1.07 -10.55 -10.39
C SER A 228 -0.75 -11.52 -9.26
N SER A 229 0.53 -11.63 -8.89
CA SER A 229 1.00 -12.53 -7.84
C SER A 229 0.72 -11.99 -6.44
N ILE A 230 0.42 -10.69 -6.31
CA ILE A 230 0.18 -10.02 -5.03
C ILE A 230 -1.16 -9.28 -5.08
N THR A 231 -2.13 -9.78 -4.32
CA THR A 231 -3.48 -9.21 -4.28
C THR A 231 -3.79 -8.69 -2.88
N LEU A 232 -4.24 -7.44 -2.78
CA LEU A 232 -4.82 -6.88 -1.56
C LEU A 232 -6.28 -7.32 -1.45
N LEU A 233 -6.65 -7.97 -0.36
CA LEU A 233 -8.05 -8.30 -0.06
C LEU A 233 -8.74 -7.10 0.57
N ASP A 234 -10.00 -6.89 0.20
CA ASP A 234 -10.90 -5.89 0.79
C ASP A 234 -12.24 -6.51 1.20
N GLY A 235 -13.10 -5.69 1.81
CA GLY A 235 -14.47 -6.08 2.19
C GLY A 235 -14.57 -7.40 2.96
N ASP A 236 -15.49 -8.25 2.52
CA ASP A 236 -15.81 -9.53 3.15
C ASP A 236 -14.67 -10.56 3.05
N GLU A 237 -13.87 -10.52 1.99
CA GLU A 237 -12.73 -11.43 1.77
C GLU A 237 -11.64 -11.18 2.81
N ARG A 238 -11.38 -9.90 3.11
CA ARG A 238 -10.47 -9.48 4.17
C ARG A 238 -10.96 -9.91 5.55
N GLU A 239 -12.23 -9.66 5.86
CA GLU A 239 -12.81 -10.00 7.16
C GLU A 239 -12.83 -11.52 7.40
N PHE A 240 -13.06 -12.32 6.35
CA PHE A 240 -12.97 -13.77 6.41
C PHE A 240 -11.60 -14.24 6.92
N VAL A 241 -10.51 -13.75 6.33
CA VAL A 241 -9.14 -14.13 6.74
C VAL A 241 -8.82 -13.64 8.16
N LEU A 242 -9.30 -12.46 8.54
CA LEU A 242 -9.14 -11.96 9.91
C LEU A 242 -9.85 -12.86 10.93
N GLY A 243 -11.03 -13.38 10.60
CA GLY A 243 -11.77 -14.33 11.44
C GLY A 243 -10.96 -15.58 11.78
N ILE A 244 -10.31 -16.18 10.78
CA ILE A 244 -9.45 -17.37 10.96
C ILE A 244 -8.34 -17.11 12.00
N VAL A 245 -7.75 -15.93 11.97
CA VAL A 245 -6.63 -15.54 12.83
C VAL A 245 -7.07 -15.15 14.26
N ILE A 246 -8.33 -14.75 14.44
CA ILE A 246 -8.85 -14.38 15.77
C ILE A 246 -9.17 -15.63 16.59
N ASP A 247 -9.64 -16.69 15.93
CA ASP A 247 -10.03 -17.94 16.58
C ASP A 247 -8.82 -18.76 17.06
N ASP A 248 -7.66 -18.57 16.42
CA ASP A 248 -6.39 -19.16 16.80
C ASP A 248 -5.36 -18.06 17.13
N THR A 249 -5.19 -17.71 18.40
CA THR A 249 -4.32 -16.57 18.78
C THR A 249 -2.82 -16.81 18.54
N PHE A 250 -2.22 -15.94 17.70
CA PHE A 250 -0.77 -15.67 17.58
C PHE A 250 -0.08 -15.25 18.90
#